data_AF-A0A967ICD6-F1
#
_entry.id   AF-A0A967ICD6-F1
#
_cell.length_a   1.000
_cell.length_b   1.000
_cell.length_c   1.000
_cell.angle_alpha   90.00
_cell.angle_beta   90.00
_cell.angle_gamma   90.00
#
_symmetry.space_group_name_H-M   'P 1'
#
loop_
_entity.id
_entity.type
_entity.pdbx_description
1 polymer ?
#
loop_
_entity_poly.entity_id
_entity_poly.type
_entity_poly.pdbx_seq_one_letter_code
_entity_poly.pdbx_strand_id
1 'polypeptide(L)'
;AQTWDPVYGALYVGQMGRDGLGALWPELFTSEQSAELPAEEFFRVEQGQNFGWPYCYYDHIAKQKVLAPEYGGDGKIVGRCADYADPQVAFPGHYSPASIAFYHAEQFPEHYRGGAFVALKGSWNRAPLPQEGYLVAFVPFSDGEATGDWEIFADGFKGFDTLYERGNAVYRPQSVAVHPDGSLYILDNNEGRIWRVRYAGASAAAVSAGPVQAESDRPLMVAASESQGSALYNTYCASCHQVGGGGVPGQFPPLAGSAWVTGDKGRLIRTVLHGMQGPIQIQGARYDDLMPAHAFLADEDMAALLTYIRNSFGNEADPVHEAEVQLVRTGEPRETPWDAATLEGRRAV
;
A
#
# COMPACT_ATOMS: atom_id res chain seq x y z
N ALA A 1 4.63 6.60 -19.09
CA ALA A 1 4.16 7.97 -19.43
C ALA A 1 5.00 8.56 -20.57
N GLN A 2 4.46 9.48 -21.37
CA GLN A 2 5.26 10.31 -22.29
C GLN A 2 4.65 11.70 -22.43
N THR A 3 5.48 12.74 -22.62
CA THR A 3 5.03 14.10 -22.92
C THR A 3 6.05 14.85 -23.77
N TRP A 4 5.58 15.65 -24.71
CA TRP A 4 6.42 16.64 -25.40
C TRP A 4 6.33 17.96 -24.65
N ASP A 5 7.47 18.53 -24.27
CA ASP A 5 7.52 19.86 -23.72
C ASP A 5 7.89 20.88 -24.81
N PRO A 6 7.00 21.83 -25.16
CA PRO A 6 7.27 22.81 -26.22
C PRO A 6 8.24 23.92 -25.80
N VAL A 7 8.48 24.13 -24.50
CA VAL A 7 9.40 25.16 -24.00
C VAL A 7 10.83 24.66 -24.09
N TYR A 8 11.07 23.44 -23.62
CA TYR A 8 12.36 22.75 -23.73
C TYR A 8 12.57 22.11 -25.10
N GLY A 9 11.52 21.97 -25.91
CA GLY A 9 11.60 21.40 -27.25
C GLY A 9 12.08 19.95 -27.23
N ALA A 10 11.63 19.17 -26.25
CA ALA A 10 12.10 17.81 -26.01
C ALA A 10 10.96 16.84 -25.65
N LEU A 11 11.17 15.56 -25.97
CA LEU A 11 10.30 14.46 -25.56
C LEU A 11 10.81 13.90 -24.23
N TYR A 12 9.89 13.70 -23.29
CA TYR A 12 10.18 13.07 -22.01
C TYR A 12 9.33 11.82 -21.82
N VAL A 13 9.91 10.81 -21.20
CA VAL A 13 9.29 9.50 -21.00
C VAL A 13 9.49 9.04 -19.57
N GLY A 14 8.40 8.61 -18.93
CA GLY A 14 8.43 7.84 -17.70
C GLY A 14 8.26 6.37 -18.04
N GLN A 15 9.27 5.56 -17.78
CA GLN A 15 9.29 4.12 -18.01
C GLN A 15 8.95 3.38 -16.72
N MET A 16 8.09 2.37 -16.86
CA MET A 16 7.89 1.38 -15.80
C MET A 16 8.96 0.29 -15.91
N GLY A 17 9.71 0.05 -14.85
CA GLY A 17 10.70 -1.02 -14.72
C GLY A 17 10.05 -2.40 -14.77
N ARG A 18 10.90 -3.44 -14.82
CA ARG A 18 10.40 -4.83 -14.85
C ARG A 18 9.87 -5.31 -13.50
N ASP A 19 9.00 -6.29 -13.57
CA ASP A 19 8.43 -6.96 -12.40
C ASP A 19 9.18 -8.24 -12.05
N GLY A 20 9.25 -8.64 -10.78
CA GLY A 20 9.50 -10.05 -10.41
C GLY A 20 10.97 -10.50 -10.33
N LEU A 21 11.91 -9.61 -9.98
CA LEU A 21 13.31 -10.00 -9.74
C LEU A 21 13.44 -11.15 -8.72
N GLY A 22 12.93 -10.99 -7.50
CA GLY A 22 13.05 -12.01 -6.46
C GLY A 22 12.10 -13.20 -6.62
N ALA A 23 10.98 -13.01 -7.34
CA ALA A 23 10.09 -14.13 -7.65
C ALA A 23 10.73 -15.11 -8.64
N LEU A 24 11.52 -14.61 -9.58
CA LEU A 24 12.12 -15.41 -10.67
C LEU A 24 13.59 -15.74 -10.41
N TRP A 25 14.31 -14.91 -9.65
CA TRP A 25 15.69 -15.13 -9.22
C TRP A 25 15.85 -14.95 -7.69
N PRO A 26 15.16 -15.78 -6.88
CA PRO A 26 15.20 -15.67 -5.41
C PRO A 26 16.59 -15.88 -4.81
N GLU A 27 17.49 -16.55 -5.53
CA GLU A 27 18.89 -16.75 -5.12
C GLU A 27 19.77 -15.50 -5.33
N LEU A 28 19.31 -14.54 -6.15
CA LEU A 28 20.06 -13.32 -6.49
C LEU A 28 19.46 -12.07 -5.85
N PHE A 29 18.13 -12.03 -5.66
CA PHE A 29 17.43 -10.86 -5.16
C PHE A 29 16.51 -11.23 -4.00
N THR A 30 16.61 -10.46 -2.91
CA THR A 30 15.66 -10.57 -1.79
C THR A 30 14.31 -9.95 -2.16
N SER A 31 13.30 -10.18 -1.33
CA SER A 31 11.98 -9.57 -1.53
C SER A 31 12.01 -8.05 -1.32
N GLU A 32 12.84 -7.56 -0.40
CA GLU A 32 13.08 -6.14 -0.16
C GLU A 32 13.73 -5.49 -1.39
N GLN A 33 14.79 -6.12 -1.93
CA GLN A 33 15.39 -5.65 -3.18
C GLN A 33 14.38 -5.65 -4.31
N SER A 34 13.54 -6.68 -4.40
CA SER A 34 12.50 -6.77 -5.43
C SER A 34 11.41 -5.73 -5.28
N ALA A 35 11.15 -5.25 -4.07
CA ALA A 35 10.16 -4.21 -3.81
C ALA A 35 10.67 -2.80 -4.13
N GLU A 36 11.99 -2.62 -4.22
CA GLU A 36 12.63 -1.33 -4.53
C GLU A 36 13.28 -1.31 -5.93
N LEU A 37 13.59 -2.47 -6.51
CA LEU A 37 14.26 -2.61 -7.79
C LEU A 37 13.44 -3.43 -8.79
N PRO A 38 13.65 -3.16 -10.10
CA PRO A 38 14.36 -2.02 -10.65
C PRO A 38 13.66 -0.68 -10.43
N ALA A 39 14.41 0.41 -10.60
CA ALA A 39 13.83 1.73 -10.54
C ALA A 39 12.78 1.96 -11.65
N GLU A 40 11.83 2.85 -11.37
CA GLU A 40 11.06 3.51 -12.42
C GLU A 40 11.90 4.68 -12.96
N GLU A 41 11.94 4.87 -14.28
CA GLU A 41 12.93 5.73 -14.91
C GLU A 41 12.28 6.91 -15.65
N PHE A 42 12.79 8.13 -15.45
CA PHE A 42 12.40 9.33 -16.18
C PHE A 42 13.52 9.76 -17.12
N PHE A 43 13.23 9.83 -18.41
CA PHE A 43 14.18 10.17 -19.46
C PHE A 43 13.78 11.43 -20.20
N ARG A 44 14.80 12.19 -20.62
CA ARG A 44 14.74 12.99 -21.83
C ARG A 44 15.16 12.12 -23.01
N VAL A 45 14.41 12.19 -24.11
CA VAL A 45 14.59 11.32 -25.26
C VAL A 45 15.18 12.09 -26.43
N GLU A 46 16.29 11.59 -26.94
CA GLU A 46 16.91 11.99 -28.19
C GLU A 46 16.73 10.92 -29.27
N GLN A 47 16.81 11.33 -30.53
CA GLN A 47 16.65 10.42 -31.65
C GLN A 47 17.75 9.34 -31.65
N GLY A 48 17.35 8.07 -31.70
CA GLY A 48 18.27 6.93 -31.75
C GLY A 48 18.81 6.47 -30.40
N GLN A 49 18.38 7.10 -29.30
CA GLN A 49 18.81 6.74 -27.95
C GLN A 49 18.32 5.35 -27.53
N ASN A 50 19.15 4.64 -26.78
CA ASN A 50 18.86 3.33 -26.21
C ASN A 50 19.04 3.38 -24.69
N PHE A 51 17.98 3.02 -23.96
CA PHE A 51 17.93 3.06 -22.49
C PHE A 51 18.19 1.69 -21.83
N GLY A 52 18.48 0.68 -22.64
CA GLY A 52 19.05 -0.60 -22.22
C GLY A 52 18.09 -1.79 -22.14
N TRP A 53 16.77 -1.57 -22.15
CA TRP A 53 15.79 -2.66 -22.22
C TRP A 53 15.96 -3.50 -23.50
N PRO A 54 15.81 -4.85 -23.46
CA PRO A 54 15.52 -5.70 -22.31
C PRO A 54 16.75 -6.17 -21.52
N TYR A 55 17.96 -5.78 -21.94
CA TYR A 55 19.19 -6.31 -21.38
C TYR A 55 19.59 -5.69 -20.05
N CYS A 56 19.15 -4.47 -19.77
CA CYS A 56 19.61 -3.69 -18.64
C CYS A 56 18.43 -3.07 -17.89
N TYR A 57 18.61 -2.89 -16.59
CA TYR A 57 17.72 -2.12 -15.74
C TYR A 57 18.55 -1.17 -14.86
N TYR A 58 17.93 -0.08 -14.37
CA TYR A 58 18.61 0.87 -13.49
C TYR A 58 18.41 0.51 -12.02
N ASP A 59 19.53 0.44 -11.29
CA ASP A 59 19.55 0.37 -9.83
C ASP A 59 19.75 1.79 -9.30
N HIS A 60 18.70 2.38 -8.73
CA HIS A 60 18.72 3.75 -8.21
C HIS A 60 19.45 3.87 -6.86
N ILE A 61 19.66 2.76 -6.15
CA ILE A 61 20.42 2.72 -4.90
C ILE A 61 21.91 2.75 -5.23
N ALA A 62 22.35 1.92 -6.18
CA ALA A 62 23.72 1.89 -6.68
C ALA A 62 24.01 3.00 -7.70
N LYS A 63 22.97 3.68 -8.20
CA LYS A 63 23.02 4.72 -9.24
C LYS A 63 23.71 4.28 -10.53
N GLN A 64 23.38 3.08 -11.01
CA GLN A 64 23.97 2.53 -12.23
C GLN A 64 23.01 1.56 -12.94
N LYS A 65 23.14 1.43 -14.27
CA LYS A 65 22.53 0.32 -15.00
C LYS A 65 23.30 -0.96 -14.83
N VAL A 66 22.58 -2.05 -14.60
CA VAL A 66 23.12 -3.40 -14.48
C VAL A 66 22.42 -4.35 -15.43
N LEU A 67 23.11 -5.42 -15.78
CA LEU A 67 22.61 -6.47 -16.66
C LEU A 67 21.42 -7.17 -16.00
N ALA A 68 20.38 -7.41 -16.77
CA ALA A 68 19.22 -8.16 -16.33
C ALA A 68 19.57 -9.65 -16.13
N PRO A 69 18.96 -10.33 -15.14
CA PRO A 69 19.32 -11.71 -14.81
C PRO A 69 19.08 -12.71 -15.95
N GLU A 70 18.10 -12.45 -16.81
CA GLU A 70 17.81 -13.22 -18.03
C GLU A 70 19.03 -13.31 -18.97
N TYR A 71 19.95 -12.36 -18.85
CA TYR A 71 21.15 -12.26 -19.67
C TYR A 71 22.44 -12.47 -18.88
N GLY A 72 22.35 -13.07 -17.68
CA GLY A 72 23.50 -13.41 -16.84
C GLY A 72 23.92 -12.32 -15.86
N GLY A 73 23.06 -11.34 -15.60
CA GLY A 73 23.28 -10.35 -14.55
C GLY A 73 23.00 -10.89 -13.14
N ASP A 74 23.67 -10.33 -12.15
CA ASP A 74 23.55 -10.68 -10.72
C ASP A 74 23.18 -9.47 -9.84
N GLY A 75 22.72 -8.38 -10.47
CA GLY A 75 22.47 -7.10 -9.81
C GLY A 75 23.71 -6.22 -9.63
N LYS A 76 24.89 -6.65 -10.08
CA LYS A 76 26.15 -5.88 -9.98
C LYS A 76 26.90 -5.80 -11.31
N ILE A 77 26.78 -6.80 -12.17
CA ILE A 77 27.42 -6.82 -13.48
C ILE A 77 26.84 -5.72 -14.36
N VAL A 78 27.66 -4.73 -14.72
CA VAL A 78 27.28 -3.65 -15.64
C VAL A 78 27.37 -4.13 -17.09
N GLY A 79 28.52 -4.64 -17.52
CA GLY A 79 28.72 -5.15 -18.88
C GLY A 79 28.31 -4.14 -19.96
N ARG A 80 27.47 -4.58 -20.92
CA ARG A 80 26.96 -3.73 -22.01
C ARG A 80 26.11 -2.54 -21.54
N CYS A 81 25.68 -2.54 -20.27
CA CYS A 81 24.79 -1.51 -19.75
C CYS A 81 25.49 -0.16 -19.56
N ALA A 82 26.83 -0.13 -19.53
CA ALA A 82 27.61 1.10 -19.50
C ALA A 82 27.46 1.95 -20.77
N ASP A 83 27.04 1.35 -21.89
CA ASP A 83 26.87 2.04 -23.16
C ASP A 83 25.48 2.67 -23.33
N TYR A 84 24.58 2.48 -22.36
CA TYR A 84 23.19 2.94 -22.42
C TYR A 84 22.96 4.15 -21.53
N ALA A 85 22.09 5.05 -21.99
CA ALA A 85 21.86 6.32 -21.31
C ALA A 85 21.09 6.13 -19.99
N ASP A 86 21.60 6.72 -18.92
CA ASP A 86 20.95 6.76 -17.61
C ASP A 86 19.71 7.66 -17.60
N PRO A 87 18.77 7.42 -16.66
CA PRO A 87 17.64 8.32 -16.45
C PRO A 87 18.08 9.66 -15.86
N GLN A 88 17.34 10.73 -16.17
CA GLN A 88 17.49 12.02 -15.47
C GLN A 88 17.03 11.90 -14.02
N VAL A 89 15.96 11.14 -13.78
CA VAL A 89 15.42 10.86 -12.44
C VAL A 89 15.00 9.41 -12.35
N ALA A 90 15.26 8.80 -11.20
CA ALA A 90 14.80 7.46 -10.87
C ALA A 90 13.87 7.51 -9.66
N PHE A 91 12.74 6.81 -9.75
CA PHE A 91 11.84 6.57 -8.62
C PHE A 91 12.02 5.14 -8.09
N PRO A 92 11.67 4.88 -6.83
CA PRO A 92 11.64 3.53 -6.30
C PRO A 92 10.79 2.59 -7.15
N GLY A 93 11.17 1.33 -7.18
CA GLY A 93 10.52 0.32 -8.00
C GLY A 93 9.02 0.20 -7.75
N HIS A 94 8.30 -0.09 -8.83
CA HIS A 94 6.86 -0.34 -8.85
C HIS A 94 5.98 0.88 -8.60
N TYR A 95 6.53 2.09 -8.40
CA TYR A 95 5.74 3.32 -8.20
C TYR A 95 4.91 3.70 -9.44
N SER A 96 5.25 3.14 -10.60
CA SER A 96 4.44 3.17 -11.83
C SER A 96 4.15 4.58 -12.37
N PRO A 97 5.13 5.28 -13.00
CA PRO A 97 4.94 6.60 -13.59
C PRO A 97 3.94 6.57 -14.76
N ALA A 98 2.73 7.05 -14.48
CA ALA A 98 1.59 6.94 -15.37
C ALA A 98 1.41 8.18 -16.27
N SER A 99 1.74 9.37 -15.78
CA SER A 99 1.58 10.63 -16.52
C SER A 99 2.60 11.69 -16.07
N ILE A 100 2.99 12.56 -16.99
CA ILE A 100 3.93 13.65 -16.77
C ILE A 100 3.29 14.93 -17.30
N ALA A 101 3.39 16.04 -16.57
CA ALA A 101 3.01 17.37 -17.04
C ALA A 101 4.04 18.41 -16.57
N PHE A 102 4.64 19.15 -17.51
CA PHE A 102 5.50 20.29 -17.19
C PHE A 102 4.67 21.51 -16.82
N TYR A 103 5.18 22.29 -15.87
CA TYR A 103 4.48 23.41 -15.28
C TYR A 103 5.15 24.74 -15.65
N HIS A 104 4.62 25.40 -16.68
CA HIS A 104 5.11 26.72 -17.16
C HIS A 104 4.16 27.87 -16.81
N ALA A 105 3.15 27.62 -15.99
CA ALA A 105 2.20 28.64 -15.53
C ALA A 105 2.71 29.34 -14.26
N GLU A 106 2.05 30.42 -13.86
CA GLU A 106 2.51 31.27 -12.75
C GLU A 106 1.68 31.16 -11.47
N GLN A 107 0.62 30.35 -11.47
CA GLN A 107 -0.31 30.22 -10.33
C GLN A 107 0.37 29.63 -9.07
N PHE A 108 1.07 28.51 -9.21
CA PHE A 108 1.89 27.92 -8.16
C PHE A 108 3.15 28.76 -7.86
N PRO A 109 3.72 28.62 -6.64
CA PRO A 109 4.98 29.26 -6.26
C PRO A 109 6.10 29.05 -7.28
N GLU A 110 7.05 29.98 -7.30
CA GLU A 110 8.19 29.97 -8.23
C GLU A 110 8.95 28.64 -8.24
N HIS A 111 9.06 27.98 -7.08
CA HIS A 111 9.65 26.65 -6.91
C HIS A 111 9.12 25.59 -7.89
N TYR A 112 7.84 25.68 -8.29
CA TYR A 112 7.22 24.72 -9.20
C TYR A 112 7.41 25.05 -10.68
N ARG A 113 7.83 26.28 -11.01
CA ARG A 113 7.87 26.79 -12.38
C ARG A 113 9.02 26.14 -13.16
N GLY A 114 8.73 25.70 -14.38
CA GLY A 114 9.64 24.94 -15.24
C GLY A 114 9.72 23.45 -14.91
N GLY A 115 9.38 23.04 -13.69
CA GLY A 115 9.45 21.64 -13.26
C GLY A 115 8.34 20.75 -13.84
N ALA A 116 8.43 19.46 -13.52
CA ALA A 116 7.50 18.44 -13.97
C ALA A 116 6.73 17.80 -12.82
N PHE A 117 5.41 17.69 -12.97
CA PHE A 117 4.57 16.84 -12.13
C PHE A 117 4.49 15.44 -12.72
N VAL A 118 4.69 14.41 -11.89
CA VAL A 118 4.65 13.01 -12.29
C VAL A 118 3.62 12.27 -11.43
N ALA A 119 2.56 11.74 -12.04
CA ALA A 119 1.63 10.85 -11.36
C ALA A 119 2.25 9.45 -11.26
N LEU A 120 2.50 9.03 -10.02
CA LEU A 120 2.92 7.68 -9.67
C LEU A 120 1.68 6.91 -9.24
N LYS A 121 1.28 5.92 -10.03
CA LYS A 121 -0.02 5.23 -9.86
C LYS A 121 -0.01 4.26 -8.67
N GLY A 122 1.17 3.90 -8.19
CA GLY A 122 1.37 2.99 -7.08
C GLY A 122 1.43 1.51 -7.48
N SER A 123 2.13 0.76 -6.63
CA SER A 123 2.55 -0.60 -6.91
C SER A 123 1.44 -1.64 -6.84
N TRP A 124 1.73 -2.83 -7.36
CA TRP A 124 1.04 -4.08 -6.99
C TRP A 124 1.99 -5.16 -6.50
N ASN A 125 3.24 -5.12 -6.95
CA ASN A 125 4.16 -6.24 -6.91
C ASN A 125 5.30 -6.00 -5.92
N ARG A 126 4.95 -5.57 -4.70
CA ARG A 126 5.92 -5.32 -3.62
C ARG A 126 5.84 -6.35 -2.48
N ALA A 127 4.99 -7.36 -2.62
CA ALA A 127 4.82 -8.38 -1.58
C ALA A 127 6.16 -9.06 -1.24
N PRO A 128 6.45 -9.30 0.06
CA PRO A 128 5.57 -9.13 1.22
C PRO A 128 5.57 -7.71 1.81
N LEU A 129 6.32 -6.76 1.24
CA LEU A 129 6.30 -5.37 1.68
C LEU A 129 4.96 -4.71 1.28
N PRO A 130 4.57 -3.62 1.97
CA PRO A 130 3.42 -2.82 1.59
C PRO A 130 3.52 -2.32 0.14
N GLN A 131 2.43 -1.79 -0.39
CA GLN A 131 2.33 -1.13 -1.67
C GLN A 131 2.57 0.36 -1.46
N GLU A 132 3.35 0.97 -2.33
CA GLU A 132 3.72 2.38 -2.23
C GLU A 132 3.63 3.08 -3.58
N GLY A 133 3.92 4.38 -3.59
CA GLY A 133 4.00 5.20 -4.79
C GLY A 133 2.68 5.84 -5.21
N TYR A 134 1.61 5.77 -4.42
CA TYR A 134 0.31 6.38 -4.71
C TYR A 134 0.35 7.90 -4.47
N LEU A 135 1.08 8.63 -5.32
CA LEU A 135 1.38 10.05 -5.13
C LEU A 135 1.59 10.79 -6.45
N VAL A 136 1.59 12.12 -6.39
CA VAL A 136 2.11 13.00 -7.45
C VAL A 136 3.43 13.57 -6.96
N ALA A 137 4.50 13.28 -7.69
CA ALA A 137 5.82 13.84 -7.46
C ALA A 137 6.01 15.15 -8.24
N PHE A 138 6.84 16.04 -7.71
CA PHE A 138 7.39 17.18 -8.44
C PHE A 138 8.88 16.96 -8.67
N VAL A 139 9.34 17.22 -9.89
CA VAL A 139 10.75 17.17 -10.28
C VAL A 139 11.19 18.58 -10.71
N PRO A 140 12.22 19.17 -10.09
CA PRO A 140 12.72 20.47 -10.50
C PRO A 140 13.52 20.37 -11.80
N PHE A 141 13.32 21.33 -12.71
CA PHE A 141 13.98 21.38 -14.02
C PHE A 141 14.54 22.77 -14.32
N SER A 142 15.65 22.78 -15.08
CA SER A 142 16.19 23.96 -15.76
C SER A 142 16.76 23.51 -17.10
N ASP A 143 16.55 24.31 -18.15
CA ASP A 143 17.11 24.07 -19.49
C ASP A 143 16.88 22.66 -20.04
N GLY A 144 15.73 22.06 -19.70
CA GLY A 144 15.32 20.73 -20.15
C GLY A 144 15.96 19.57 -19.39
N GLU A 145 16.72 19.84 -18.33
CA GLU A 145 17.37 18.84 -17.47
C GLU A 145 16.82 18.92 -16.04
N ALA A 146 16.71 17.76 -15.38
CA ALA A 146 16.38 17.71 -13.96
C ALA A 146 17.54 18.29 -13.12
N THR A 147 17.23 19.16 -12.17
CA THR A 147 18.25 19.91 -11.41
C THR A 147 18.47 19.41 -9.99
N GLY A 148 17.68 18.44 -9.54
CA GLY A 148 17.76 17.93 -8.17
C GLY A 148 16.81 16.77 -7.93
N ASP A 149 16.75 16.36 -6.67
CA ASP A 149 15.85 15.31 -6.21
C ASP A 149 14.39 15.74 -6.39
N TRP A 150 13.53 14.75 -6.62
CA TRP A 150 12.09 14.96 -6.67
C TRP A 150 11.52 15.08 -5.25
N GLU A 151 10.37 15.75 -5.12
CA GLU A 151 9.63 15.89 -3.87
C GLU A 151 8.19 15.38 -4.02
N ILE A 152 7.55 15.05 -2.91
CA ILE A 152 6.12 14.73 -2.88
C ILE A 152 5.35 16.04 -3.03
N PHE A 153 4.58 16.18 -4.11
CA PHE A 153 3.67 17.32 -4.30
C PHE A 153 2.29 17.05 -3.70
N ALA A 154 1.77 15.84 -3.89
CA ALA A 154 0.51 15.40 -3.32
C ALA A 154 0.54 13.89 -3.02
N ASP A 155 0.05 13.48 -1.87
CA ASP A 155 -0.04 12.09 -1.43
C ASP A 155 -1.41 11.79 -0.78
N GLY A 156 -1.49 10.73 0.02
CA GLY A 156 -2.73 10.31 0.68
C GLY A 156 -3.73 9.58 -0.22
N PHE A 157 -3.42 9.39 -1.51
CA PHE A 157 -4.31 8.73 -2.47
C PHE A 157 -4.62 7.28 -2.09
N LYS A 158 -3.64 6.54 -1.54
CA LYS A 158 -3.89 5.15 -1.09
C LYS A 158 -4.98 5.08 0.00
N GLY A 159 -5.17 6.14 0.79
CA GLY A 159 -6.18 6.22 1.85
C GLY A 159 -5.87 5.44 3.12
N PHE A 160 -4.69 4.81 3.19
CA PHE A 160 -4.20 4.02 4.33
C PHE A 160 -2.72 4.32 4.56
N ASP A 161 -2.26 4.27 5.81
CA ASP A 161 -0.83 4.39 6.13
C ASP A 161 -0.04 3.23 5.50
N THR A 162 -0.57 2.02 5.63
CA THR A 162 0.00 0.78 5.10
C THR A 162 -1.03 0.07 4.23
N LEU A 163 -0.63 -0.37 3.04
CA LEU A 163 -1.50 -1.01 2.06
C LEU A 163 -0.83 -2.28 1.54
N TYR A 164 -1.30 -3.49 1.82
CA TYR A 164 -0.67 -4.71 1.28
C TYR A 164 -1.29 -5.16 -0.05
N GLU A 165 -2.60 -5.03 -0.18
CA GLU A 165 -3.34 -5.40 -1.38
C GLU A 165 -3.61 -4.17 -2.23
N ARG A 166 -3.10 -4.19 -3.47
CA ARG A 166 -3.32 -3.12 -4.45
C ARG A 166 -4.79 -2.69 -4.54
N GLY A 167 -5.69 -3.66 -4.55
CA GLY A 167 -7.12 -3.46 -4.78
C GLY A 167 -7.81 -2.61 -3.70
N ASN A 168 -7.21 -2.49 -2.52
CA ASN A 168 -7.78 -1.74 -1.41
C ASN A 168 -7.40 -0.26 -1.44
N ALA A 169 -6.49 0.18 -2.32
CA ALA A 169 -6.18 1.60 -2.46
C ALA A 169 -7.47 2.39 -2.75
N VAL A 170 -7.75 3.43 -1.98
CA VAL A 170 -8.96 4.25 -2.21
C VAL A 170 -8.87 4.96 -3.56
N TYR A 171 -7.74 5.60 -3.84
CA TYR A 171 -7.46 6.27 -5.10
C TYR A 171 -6.07 5.93 -5.64
N ARG A 172 -5.92 6.11 -6.94
CA ARG A 172 -4.73 5.80 -7.71
C ARG A 172 -4.48 6.90 -8.75
N PRO A 173 -3.56 7.84 -8.50
CA PRO A 173 -3.36 8.96 -9.42
C PRO A 173 -2.78 8.43 -10.74
N GLN A 174 -3.53 8.63 -11.82
CA GLN A 174 -3.24 8.06 -13.13
C GLN A 174 -2.81 9.13 -14.14
N SER A 175 -3.40 10.32 -14.07
CA SER A 175 -3.11 11.41 -15.01
C SER A 175 -2.99 12.74 -14.31
N VAL A 176 -2.07 13.57 -14.80
CA VAL A 176 -1.91 14.98 -14.42
C VAL A 176 -2.03 15.87 -15.65
N ALA A 177 -2.64 17.04 -15.49
CA ALA A 177 -2.75 18.04 -16.55
C ALA A 177 -2.77 19.46 -15.98
N VAL A 178 -2.06 20.39 -16.61
CA VAL A 178 -2.08 21.80 -16.24
C VAL A 178 -3.17 22.51 -17.06
N HIS A 179 -4.13 23.12 -16.38
CA HIS A 179 -5.17 23.92 -17.02
C HIS A 179 -4.61 25.32 -17.39
N PRO A 180 -5.14 26.02 -18.40
CA PRO A 180 -4.64 27.35 -18.81
C PRO A 180 -4.60 28.43 -17.72
N ASP A 181 -5.34 28.26 -16.63
CA ASP A 181 -5.29 29.17 -15.47
C ASP A 181 -4.15 28.84 -14.48
N GLY A 182 -3.32 27.84 -14.79
CA GLY A 182 -2.24 27.33 -13.95
C GLY A 182 -2.66 26.37 -12.84
N SER A 183 -3.91 25.92 -12.79
CA SER A 183 -4.31 24.88 -11.84
C SER A 183 -3.91 23.49 -12.33
N LEU A 184 -3.49 22.61 -11.41
CA LEU A 184 -3.16 21.21 -11.72
C LEU A 184 -4.40 20.33 -11.53
N TYR A 185 -4.74 19.53 -12.53
CA TYR A 185 -5.75 18.49 -12.43
C TYR A 185 -5.09 17.14 -12.22
N ILE A 186 -5.65 16.34 -11.32
CA ILE A 186 -5.22 14.96 -11.05
C ILE A 186 -6.42 14.06 -11.27
N LEU A 187 -6.27 13.02 -12.09
CA LEU A 187 -7.29 12.00 -12.33
C LEU A 187 -6.91 10.73 -11.58
N ASP A 188 -7.86 10.17 -10.85
CA ASP A 188 -7.81 8.83 -10.31
C ASP A 188 -8.51 7.83 -11.23
N ASN A 189 -7.95 6.62 -11.35
CA ASN A 189 -8.51 5.56 -12.18
C ASN A 189 -9.23 4.45 -11.40
N ASN A 190 -9.37 4.57 -10.08
CA ASN A 190 -10.09 3.62 -9.24
C ASN A 190 -11.57 4.02 -9.09
N GLU A 191 -11.81 5.23 -8.61
CA GLU A 191 -13.14 5.83 -8.39
C GLU A 191 -13.52 6.84 -9.47
N GLY A 192 -12.59 7.15 -10.40
CA GLY A 192 -12.81 8.14 -11.47
C GLY A 192 -12.83 9.58 -10.96
N ARG A 193 -12.26 9.83 -9.77
CA ARG A 193 -12.24 11.18 -9.17
C ARG A 193 -11.28 12.10 -9.92
N ILE A 194 -11.67 13.36 -10.05
CA ILE A 194 -10.81 14.43 -10.57
C ILE A 194 -10.63 15.48 -9.49
N TRP A 195 -9.39 15.73 -9.09
CA TRP A 195 -9.03 16.86 -8.22
C TRP A 195 -8.55 18.02 -9.08
N ARG A 196 -8.82 19.24 -8.60
CA ARG A 196 -8.22 20.48 -9.10
C ARG A 196 -7.45 21.14 -7.97
N VAL A 197 -6.13 21.16 -8.10
CA VAL A 197 -5.20 21.75 -7.14
C VAL A 197 -4.91 23.19 -7.55
N ARG A 198 -5.06 24.12 -6.60
CA ARG A 198 -4.82 25.55 -6.80
C ARG A 198 -4.01 26.12 -5.66
N TYR A 199 -3.09 27.02 -5.98
CA TYR A 199 -2.41 27.81 -4.95
C TYR A 199 -3.28 29.01 -4.60
N ALA A 200 -3.66 29.13 -3.32
CA ALA A 200 -4.52 30.21 -2.83
C ALA A 200 -3.74 31.39 -2.21
N GLY A 201 -2.40 31.37 -2.29
CA GLY A 201 -1.54 32.32 -1.59
C GLY A 201 -1.34 31.96 -0.11
N ALA A 202 -0.34 32.59 0.52
CA ALA A 202 -0.18 32.55 1.97
C ALA A 202 -1.24 33.44 2.62
N SER A 203 -2.41 32.87 2.92
CA SER A 203 -3.20 33.40 4.04
C SER A 203 -2.34 33.26 5.29
N ALA A 204 -2.27 34.28 6.14
CA ALA A 204 -1.58 34.26 7.43
C ALA A 204 -2.24 33.33 8.48
N ALA A 205 -2.99 32.32 8.03
CA ALA A 205 -3.07 31.04 8.71
C ALA A 205 -2.11 30.12 7.95
N ALA A 206 -0.92 29.91 8.51
CA ALA A 206 -0.18 28.70 8.19
C ALA A 206 -1.21 27.57 8.25
N VAL A 207 -1.45 26.91 7.12
CA VAL A 207 -1.92 25.53 7.15
C VAL A 207 -0.78 24.82 7.86
N SER A 208 -0.88 24.73 9.19
CA SER A 208 -0.19 23.67 9.87
C SER A 208 -0.69 22.39 9.20
N ALA A 209 0.21 21.45 8.94
CA ALA A 209 -0.17 20.06 8.85
C ALA A 209 -0.67 19.58 10.24
N GLY A 210 -1.67 20.28 10.78
CA GLY A 210 -2.46 19.94 11.95
C GLY A 210 -3.71 19.20 11.49
N PRO A 211 -4.33 18.41 12.39
CA PRO A 211 -5.30 17.39 12.01
C PRO A 211 -6.46 18.00 11.25
N VAL A 212 -6.78 17.39 10.11
CA VAL A 212 -7.96 17.71 9.31
C VAL A 212 -9.19 17.52 10.19
N GLN A 213 -9.76 18.60 10.71
CA GLN A 213 -11.15 18.58 11.16
C GLN A 213 -12.02 18.57 9.90
N ALA A 214 -12.45 17.38 9.52
CA ALA A 214 -13.51 17.20 8.55
C ALA A 214 -14.79 17.83 9.13
N GLU A 215 -15.34 18.83 8.44
CA GLU A 215 -16.75 19.18 8.66
C GLU A 215 -17.59 17.96 8.32
N SER A 216 -18.15 17.43 9.40
CA SER A 216 -18.99 16.26 9.52
C SER A 216 -20.37 16.53 8.93
N ASP A 217 -20.72 15.79 7.89
CA ASP A 217 -22.07 15.24 7.76
C ASP A 217 -22.18 14.05 6.78
N ARG A 218 -21.12 13.24 6.74
CA ARG A 218 -21.19 11.85 6.26
C ARG A 218 -20.56 10.98 7.32
N PRO A 219 -21.16 9.83 7.70
CA PRO A 219 -20.57 8.94 8.67
C PRO A 219 -19.27 8.39 8.09
N LEU A 220 -18.17 9.03 8.48
CA LEU A 220 -16.80 8.60 8.22
C LEU A 220 -16.55 7.41 9.15
N MET A 221 -16.46 6.22 8.57
CA MET A 221 -15.79 5.09 9.21
C MET A 221 -14.40 5.58 9.64
N VAL A 222 -14.12 5.47 10.93
CA VAL A 222 -12.84 5.82 11.54
C VAL A 222 -11.76 4.93 10.93
N ALA A 223 -10.96 5.47 10.01
CA ALA A 223 -9.69 4.86 9.61
C ALA A 223 -8.72 5.05 10.78
N ALA A 224 -8.56 4.01 11.58
CA ALA A 224 -7.48 3.92 12.55
C ALA A 224 -6.13 4.00 11.82
N SER A 225 -5.17 4.74 12.37
CA SER A 225 -3.76 4.45 12.09
C SER A 225 -3.52 2.96 12.30
N GLU A 226 -2.60 2.34 11.55
CA GLU A 226 -2.35 0.90 11.64
C GLU A 226 -2.14 0.47 13.11
N SER A 227 -3.17 -0.13 13.69
CA SER A 227 -3.12 -0.59 15.07
C SER A 227 -2.31 -1.87 15.13
N GLN A 228 -1.62 -2.11 16.24
CA GLN A 228 -0.94 -3.37 16.54
C GLN A 228 -1.81 -4.61 16.22
N GLY A 229 -3.13 -4.51 16.43
CA GLY A 229 -4.09 -5.57 16.07
C GLY A 229 -4.19 -5.89 14.58
N SER A 230 -4.06 -4.89 13.70
CA SER A 230 -4.05 -5.06 12.24
C SER A 230 -2.82 -5.84 11.78
N ALA A 231 -1.65 -5.51 12.32
CA ALA A 231 -0.40 -6.21 11.99
C ALA A 231 -0.43 -7.69 12.42
N LEU A 232 -0.93 -7.95 13.63
CA LEU A 232 -1.13 -9.31 14.14
C LEU A 232 -2.14 -10.10 13.31
N TYR A 233 -3.23 -9.47 12.87
CA TYR A 233 -4.24 -10.11 12.02
C TYR A 233 -3.65 -10.57 10.69
N ASN A 234 -2.88 -9.70 10.04
CA ASN A 234 -2.23 -10.01 8.76
C ASN A 234 -1.22 -11.15 8.89
N THR A 235 -0.55 -11.25 10.04
CA THR A 235 0.45 -12.30 10.29
C THR A 235 -0.18 -13.65 10.59
N TYR A 236 -1.23 -13.69 11.42
CA TYR A 236 -1.72 -14.95 11.99
C TYR A 236 -3.09 -15.41 11.46
N CYS A 237 -3.93 -14.50 10.98
CA CYS A 237 -5.33 -14.80 10.68
C CYS A 237 -5.67 -14.69 9.19
N ALA A 238 -5.04 -13.76 8.48
CA ALA A 238 -5.40 -13.41 7.10
C ALA A 238 -5.21 -14.56 6.10
N SER A 239 -4.30 -15.50 6.35
CA SER A 239 -4.07 -16.65 5.47
C SER A 239 -5.31 -17.55 5.30
N CYS A 240 -6.14 -17.64 6.34
CA CYS A 240 -7.36 -18.46 6.33
C CYS A 240 -8.62 -17.58 6.24
N HIS A 241 -8.71 -16.54 7.06
CA HIS A 241 -9.88 -15.66 7.13
C HIS A 241 -9.90 -14.55 6.08
N GLN A 242 -8.87 -14.48 5.24
CA GLN A 242 -8.65 -13.44 4.22
C GLN A 242 -8.40 -12.05 4.82
N VAL A 243 -7.68 -11.18 4.12
CA VAL A 243 -7.36 -9.83 4.63
C VAL A 243 -8.64 -9.02 4.90
N GLY A 244 -9.69 -9.21 4.10
CA GLY A 244 -11.01 -8.59 4.31
C GLY A 244 -11.94 -9.30 5.30
N GLY A 245 -11.48 -10.34 6.01
CA GLY A 245 -12.30 -11.08 6.96
C GLY A 245 -13.43 -11.91 6.34
N GLY A 246 -13.43 -12.12 5.02
CA GLY A 246 -14.47 -12.85 4.29
C GLY A 246 -14.38 -14.37 4.37
N GLY A 247 -13.24 -14.92 4.80
CA GLY A 247 -12.99 -16.36 4.79
C GLY A 247 -13.02 -16.97 3.39
N VAL A 248 -13.07 -18.31 3.34
CA VAL A 248 -13.21 -19.10 2.11
C VAL A 248 -14.47 -19.95 2.25
N PRO A 249 -15.52 -19.73 1.44
CA PRO A 249 -16.79 -20.44 1.57
C PRO A 249 -16.61 -21.97 1.61
N GLY A 250 -17.17 -22.60 2.65
CA GLY A 250 -17.08 -24.06 2.87
C GLY A 250 -15.75 -24.56 3.45
N GLN A 251 -14.75 -23.70 3.65
CA GLN A 251 -13.44 -24.06 4.21
C GLN A 251 -13.12 -23.24 5.47
N PHE A 252 -13.03 -21.91 5.33
CA PHE A 252 -12.74 -20.99 6.44
C PHE A 252 -13.88 -19.99 6.64
N PRO A 253 -14.43 -19.85 7.85
CA PRO A 253 -15.60 -19.01 8.06
C PRO A 253 -15.29 -17.51 7.92
N PRO A 254 -16.27 -16.71 7.48
CA PRO A 254 -16.16 -15.26 7.51
C PRO A 254 -16.12 -14.76 8.97
N LEU A 255 -15.26 -13.77 9.20
CA LEU A 255 -15.24 -12.93 10.40
C LEU A 255 -16.11 -11.68 10.22
N ALA A 256 -16.22 -11.20 8.97
CA ALA A 256 -17.06 -10.08 8.59
C ALA A 256 -18.55 -10.38 8.84
N GLY A 257 -19.22 -9.52 9.63
CA GLY A 257 -20.63 -9.66 9.98
C GLY A 257 -20.96 -10.92 10.77
N SER A 258 -19.97 -11.57 11.39
CA SER A 258 -20.19 -12.83 12.11
C SER A 258 -20.61 -12.57 13.55
N ALA A 259 -21.74 -13.15 13.97
CA ALA A 259 -22.18 -13.10 15.37
C ALA A 259 -21.17 -13.74 16.34
N TRP A 260 -20.31 -14.64 15.84
CA TRP A 260 -19.20 -15.22 16.61
C TRP A 260 -18.11 -14.21 16.94
N VAL A 261 -17.98 -13.17 16.12
CA VAL A 261 -17.07 -12.05 16.32
C VAL A 261 -17.74 -10.93 17.13
N THR A 262 -18.93 -10.46 16.72
CA THR A 262 -19.56 -9.26 17.29
C THR A 262 -20.36 -9.51 18.58
N GLY A 263 -20.73 -10.76 18.85
CA GLY A 263 -21.44 -11.16 20.05
C GLY A 263 -20.53 -11.24 21.29
N ASP A 264 -20.64 -12.33 22.03
CA ASP A 264 -19.90 -12.54 23.28
C ASP A 264 -18.37 -12.45 23.10
N LYS A 265 -17.73 -11.53 23.85
CA LYS A 265 -16.28 -11.35 23.81
C LYS A 265 -15.57 -12.58 24.35
N GLY A 266 -16.08 -13.19 25.41
CA GLY A 266 -15.48 -14.36 26.04
C GLY A 266 -15.35 -15.53 25.07
N ARG A 267 -16.36 -15.76 24.22
CA ARG A 267 -16.34 -16.76 23.16
C ARG A 267 -15.22 -16.48 22.17
N LEU A 268 -15.12 -15.26 21.65
CA LEU A 268 -14.07 -14.90 20.70
C LEU A 268 -12.67 -15.07 21.31
N ILE A 269 -12.48 -14.62 22.56
CA ILE A 269 -11.21 -14.78 23.29
C ILE A 269 -10.84 -16.25 23.43
N ARG A 270 -11.78 -17.11 23.88
CA ARG A 270 -11.55 -18.56 24.02
C ARG A 270 -11.22 -19.24 22.70
N THR A 271 -11.91 -18.87 21.63
CA THR A 271 -11.67 -19.39 20.27
C THR A 271 -10.26 -19.08 19.80
N VAL A 272 -9.79 -17.83 19.94
CA VAL A 272 -8.46 -17.46 19.43
C VAL A 272 -7.35 -17.99 20.35
N LEU A 273 -7.53 -18.00 21.66
CA LEU A 273 -6.56 -18.57 22.60
C LEU A 273 -6.32 -20.06 22.34
N HIS A 274 -7.38 -20.86 22.24
CA HIS A 274 -7.27 -22.32 22.27
C HIS A 274 -7.59 -23.01 20.95
N GLY A 275 -7.95 -22.25 19.93
CA GLY A 275 -8.38 -22.79 18.65
C GLY A 275 -9.79 -23.39 18.70
N MET A 276 -10.22 -23.89 17.55
CA MET A 276 -11.54 -24.51 17.39
C MET A 276 -11.49 -25.68 16.42
N GLN A 277 -12.23 -26.73 16.72
CA GLN A 277 -12.33 -27.93 15.89
C GLN A 277 -13.76 -28.49 15.94
N GLY A 278 -14.19 -29.10 14.83
CA GLY A 278 -15.51 -29.69 14.73
C GLY A 278 -16.51 -28.76 14.04
N PRO A 279 -17.74 -29.25 13.81
CA PRO A 279 -18.68 -28.57 12.95
C PRO A 279 -19.23 -27.29 13.58
N ILE A 280 -19.16 -26.21 12.82
CA ILE A 280 -19.73 -24.91 13.16
C ILE A 280 -20.56 -24.36 11.99
N GLN A 281 -21.62 -23.63 12.31
CA GLN A 281 -22.41 -22.89 11.31
C GLN A 281 -22.21 -21.40 11.45
N ILE A 282 -21.78 -20.75 10.36
CA ILE A 282 -21.64 -19.29 10.27
C ILE A 282 -22.41 -18.83 9.04
N GLN A 283 -23.36 -17.92 9.23
CA GLN A 283 -24.18 -17.34 8.15
C GLN A 283 -24.82 -18.39 7.21
N GLY A 284 -25.23 -19.54 7.77
CA GLY A 284 -25.88 -20.62 7.02
C GLY A 284 -24.94 -21.59 6.29
N ALA A 285 -23.63 -21.37 6.33
CA ALA A 285 -22.62 -22.29 5.81
C ALA A 285 -21.99 -23.12 6.95
N ARG A 286 -21.69 -24.39 6.66
CA ARG A 286 -21.01 -25.31 7.58
C ARG A 286 -19.50 -25.28 7.35
N TYR A 287 -18.74 -25.25 8.44
CA TYR A 287 -17.27 -25.33 8.46
C TYR A 287 -16.86 -26.40 9.49
N ASP A 288 -15.75 -27.10 9.24
CA ASP A 288 -15.29 -28.22 10.09
C ASP A 288 -13.74 -28.28 10.19
N ASP A 289 -13.04 -27.35 9.55
CA ASP A 289 -11.58 -27.31 9.58
C ASP A 289 -11.05 -26.80 10.92
N LEU A 290 -9.83 -27.24 11.27
CA LEU A 290 -9.15 -26.84 12.49
C LEU A 290 -8.72 -25.36 12.41
N MET A 291 -9.20 -24.55 13.35
CA MET A 291 -8.67 -23.22 13.62
C MET A 291 -7.56 -23.32 14.68
N PRO A 292 -6.31 -22.94 14.37
CA PRO A 292 -5.19 -23.12 15.28
C PRO A 292 -5.26 -22.19 16.49
N ALA A 293 -4.70 -22.65 17.61
CA ALA A 293 -4.58 -21.88 18.84
C ALA A 293 -3.50 -20.79 18.72
N HIS A 294 -3.76 -19.62 19.30
CA HIS A 294 -2.83 -18.49 19.34
C HIS A 294 -2.47 -18.09 20.79
N ALA A 295 -2.49 -19.04 21.72
CA ALA A 295 -2.12 -18.82 23.12
C ALA A 295 -0.69 -18.30 23.32
N PHE A 296 0.18 -18.36 22.30
CA PHE A 296 1.53 -17.81 22.36
C PHE A 296 1.58 -16.26 22.35
N LEU A 297 0.51 -15.59 21.91
CA LEU A 297 0.42 -14.13 21.95
C LEU A 297 0.30 -13.63 23.39
N ALA A 298 0.95 -12.51 23.69
CA ALA A 298 0.77 -11.79 24.95
C ALA A 298 -0.67 -11.27 25.09
N ASP A 299 -1.11 -10.99 26.32
CA ASP A 299 -2.49 -10.55 26.57
C ASP A 299 -2.81 -9.21 25.91
N GLU A 300 -1.84 -8.30 25.86
CA GLU A 300 -1.92 -7.01 25.14
C GLU A 300 -2.09 -7.22 23.63
N ASP A 301 -1.26 -8.07 23.03
CA ASP A 301 -1.33 -8.41 21.59
C ASP A 301 -2.67 -9.06 21.24
N MET A 302 -3.11 -10.00 22.07
CA MET A 302 -4.40 -10.67 21.90
C MET A 302 -5.55 -9.66 21.99
N ALA A 303 -5.54 -8.77 22.97
CA ALA A 303 -6.56 -7.73 23.11
C ALA A 303 -6.59 -6.79 21.91
N ALA A 304 -5.43 -6.38 21.40
CA ALA A 304 -5.31 -5.55 20.20
C ALA A 304 -5.85 -6.27 18.96
N LEU A 305 -5.44 -7.53 18.74
CA LEU A 305 -5.91 -8.38 17.63
C LEU A 305 -7.43 -8.55 17.64
N LEU A 306 -8.00 -8.92 18.80
CA LEU A 306 -9.43 -9.16 18.92
C LEU A 306 -10.25 -7.88 18.78
N THR A 307 -9.74 -6.76 19.30
CA THR A 307 -10.34 -5.44 19.10
C THR A 307 -10.39 -5.07 17.62
N TYR A 308 -9.29 -5.31 16.90
CA TYR A 308 -9.24 -5.10 15.46
C TYR A 308 -10.26 -5.96 14.72
N ILE A 309 -10.33 -7.27 14.98
CA ILE A 309 -11.30 -8.18 14.35
C ILE A 309 -12.76 -7.72 14.59
N ARG A 310 -13.05 -7.20 15.79
CA ARG A 310 -14.39 -6.73 16.20
C ARG A 310 -14.79 -5.37 15.63
N ASN A 311 -13.84 -4.57 15.14
CA ASN A 311 -14.07 -3.23 14.61
C ASN A 311 -13.65 -3.08 13.13
N SER A 312 -13.27 -4.19 12.50
CA SER A 312 -12.86 -4.25 11.10
C SER A 312 -13.87 -5.04 10.27
N PHE A 313 -13.72 -4.99 8.93
CA PHE A 313 -14.54 -5.77 7.99
C PHE A 313 -16.04 -5.41 8.02
N GLY A 314 -16.37 -4.18 8.44
CA GLY A 314 -17.75 -3.74 8.65
C GLY A 314 -18.36 -4.21 9.98
N ASN A 315 -17.56 -4.81 10.87
CA ASN A 315 -17.97 -5.08 12.25
C ASN A 315 -17.91 -3.79 13.08
N GLU A 316 -18.89 -3.60 13.95
CA GLU A 316 -18.92 -2.53 14.95
C GLU A 316 -19.32 -3.17 16.29
N ALA A 317 -18.34 -3.39 17.17
CA ALA A 317 -18.58 -4.02 18.45
C ALA A 317 -17.55 -3.58 19.50
N ASP A 318 -17.94 -3.64 20.78
CA ASP A 318 -17.10 -3.18 21.90
C ASP A 318 -15.68 -3.80 21.85
N PRO A 319 -14.63 -3.03 22.15
CA PRO A 319 -13.25 -3.53 22.14
C PRO A 319 -13.03 -4.63 23.19
N VAL A 320 -11.96 -5.41 23.00
CA VAL A 320 -11.47 -6.37 23.99
C VAL A 320 -10.31 -5.75 24.74
N HIS A 321 -10.38 -5.78 26.07
CA HIS A 321 -9.34 -5.29 26.97
C HIS A 321 -8.46 -6.43 27.47
N GLU A 322 -7.20 -6.10 27.77
CA GLU A 322 -6.20 -7.04 28.30
C GLU A 322 -6.71 -7.81 29.54
N ALA A 323 -7.41 -7.13 30.46
CA ALA A 323 -7.98 -7.76 31.65
C ALA A 323 -9.03 -8.84 31.32
N GLU A 324 -9.79 -8.68 30.23
CA GLU A 324 -10.76 -9.69 29.77
C GLU A 324 -10.02 -10.92 29.21
N VAL A 325 -8.91 -10.71 28.49
CA VAL A 325 -8.05 -11.81 28.00
C VAL A 325 -7.41 -12.55 29.16
N GLN A 326 -6.83 -11.83 30.12
CA GLN A 326 -6.18 -12.41 31.29
C GLN A 326 -7.16 -13.23 32.14
N LEU A 327 -8.38 -12.73 32.33
CA LEU A 327 -9.44 -13.43 33.06
C LEU A 327 -9.79 -14.77 32.40
N VAL A 328 -9.94 -14.79 31.07
CA VAL A 328 -10.22 -16.04 30.34
C VAL A 328 -9.02 -16.99 30.41
N ARG A 329 -7.81 -16.48 30.16
CA ARG A 329 -6.58 -17.29 30.12
C ARG A 329 -6.29 -17.97 31.45
N THR A 330 -6.48 -17.26 32.56
CA THR A 330 -6.23 -17.78 33.91
C THR A 330 -7.38 -18.62 34.46
N GLY A 331 -8.62 -18.31 34.07
CA GLY A 331 -9.81 -18.99 34.55
C GLY A 331 -10.07 -20.36 33.91
N GLU A 332 -9.58 -20.60 32.70
CA GLU A 332 -9.92 -21.80 31.92
C GLU A 332 -8.72 -22.37 31.13
N PRO A 333 -7.63 -22.83 31.79
CA PRO A 333 -6.48 -23.41 31.11
C PRO A 333 -6.88 -24.65 30.29
N ARG A 334 -6.51 -24.65 29.00
CA ARG A 334 -6.91 -25.68 28.03
C ARG A 334 -5.86 -25.84 26.93
N GLU A 335 -5.54 -27.08 26.60
CA GLU A 335 -4.56 -27.44 25.54
C GLU A 335 -5.24 -27.99 24.28
N THR A 336 -6.53 -28.27 24.33
CA THR A 336 -7.30 -28.82 23.20
C THR A 336 -8.22 -27.77 22.58
N PRO A 337 -8.46 -27.81 21.26
CA PRO A 337 -9.43 -26.93 20.62
C PRO A 337 -10.83 -27.04 21.22
N TRP A 338 -11.60 -25.96 21.12
CA TRP A 338 -13.01 -25.97 21.48
C TRP A 338 -13.87 -26.59 20.36
N ASP A 339 -15.00 -27.18 20.71
CA ASP A 339 -16.08 -27.42 19.76
C ASP A 339 -17.16 -26.35 19.91
N ALA A 340 -17.92 -26.11 18.83
CA ALA A 340 -18.89 -25.02 18.81
C ALA A 340 -19.97 -25.16 19.90
N ALA A 341 -20.44 -26.39 20.15
CA ALA A 341 -21.52 -26.65 21.10
C ALA A 341 -21.10 -26.37 22.56
N THR A 342 -19.86 -26.72 22.93
CA THR A 342 -19.35 -26.41 24.28
C THR A 342 -19.06 -24.93 24.48
N LEU A 343 -18.72 -24.18 23.43
CA LEU A 343 -18.52 -22.73 23.50
C LEU A 343 -19.83 -21.94 23.60
N GLU A 344 -20.86 -22.32 22.83
CA GLU A 344 -22.16 -21.64 22.83
C GLU A 344 -22.89 -21.71 24.18
N GLY A 345 -22.63 -22.76 24.98
CA GLY A 345 -23.21 -22.95 26.31
C GLY A 345 -22.47 -22.22 27.45
N ARG A 346 -21.35 -21.55 27.18
CA ARG A 346 -20.56 -20.84 28.20
C ARG A 346 -21.16 -19.46 28.48
N ARG A 347 -21.07 -19.03 29.74
CA ARG A 347 -21.52 -17.67 30.14
C ARG A 347 -20.57 -16.61 29.56
N ALA A 348 -21.17 -15.47 29.21
CA ALA A 348 -20.44 -14.28 28.82
C ALA A 348 -19.52 -13.79 29.94
N VAL A 349 -18.41 -13.18 29.56
CA VAL A 349 -17.41 -12.58 30.47
C VAL A 349 -17.66 -11.07 30.57
#